data_AF-A0A942SGP7-F1
#
_entry.id   AF-A0A942SGP7-F1
#
_cell.length_a   1.000
_cell.length_b   1.000
_cell.length_c   1.000
_cell.angle_alpha   90.00
_cell.angle_beta   90.00
_cell.angle_gamma   90.00
#
_symmetry.space_group_name_H-M   'P 1'
#
loop_
_entity.id
_entity.type
_entity.pdbx_description
1 polymer ?
#
loop_
_entity_poly.entity_id
_entity_poly.type
_entity_poly.pdbx_seq_one_letter_code
_entity_poly.pdbx_strand_id
1 'polypeptide(L)' 'MPLFDEDGQEIPKVTIRACIQHGWAEPWSKNPIHPDWLVCRLTDEGYRVLGIDPAKRRRMPKP' A
#
# COMPACT_ATOMS: atom_id res chain seq x y z
N MET A 1 5.80 -9.57 -6.80
CA MET A 1 5.61 -8.54 -7.83
C MET A 1 6.24 -7.26 -7.32
N PRO A 2 7.12 -6.58 -8.08
CA PRO A 2 7.56 -5.23 -7.74
C PRO A 2 6.41 -4.23 -7.82
N LEU A 3 6.48 -3.17 -7.01
CA LEU A 3 5.62 -2.00 -7.14
C LEU A 3 6.43 -0.91 -7.85
N PHE A 4 5.75 -0.11 -8.67
CA PHE A 4 6.36 1.00 -9.38
C PHE A 4 5.64 2.29 -9.00
N ASP A 5 6.36 3.41 -8.99
CA ASP A 5 5.77 4.74 -8.85
C ASP A 5 5.14 5.23 -10.16
N GLU A 6 4.62 6.47 -10.16
CA GLU A 6 3.92 7.07 -11.29
C GLU A 6 4.84 7.30 -12.50
N ASP A 7 6.15 7.40 -12.28
CA ASP A 7 7.16 7.55 -13.32
C ASP A 7 7.69 6.19 -13.83
N GLY A 8 7.18 5.08 -13.27
CA GLY A 8 7.57 3.72 -13.64
C GLY A 8 8.87 3.24 -12.97
N GLN A 9 9.36 3.91 -11.92
CA GLN A 9 10.53 3.46 -11.17
C GLN A 9 10.14 2.41 -10.13
N GLU A 10 10.94 1.35 -9.99
CA GLU A 10 10.69 0.32 -8.98
C GLU A 10 10.84 0.91 -7.58
N ILE A 11 9.81 0.74 -6.76
CA ILE A 11 9.83 1.12 -5.36
C ILE A 11 10.68 0.10 -4.58
N PRO A 12 11.75 0.53 -3.88
CA PRO A 12 12.59 -0.38 -3.12
C PRO A 12 11.79 -1.17 -2.08
N LYS A 13 12.02 -2.49 -2.01
CA LYS A 13 11.35 -3.37 -1.03
C LYS A 13 11.52 -2.91 0.42
N VAL A 14 12.64 -2.27 0.74
CA VAL A 14 12.91 -1.69 2.07
C VAL A 14 11.92 -0.59 2.42
N THR A 15 11.56 0.26 1.46
CA THR A 15 10.55 1.31 1.61
C THR A 15 9.18 0.70 1.90
N ILE A 16 8.79 -0.32 1.12
CA ILE A 16 7.51 -1.01 1.34
C ILE A 16 7.45 -1.62 2.75
N ARG A 17 8.52 -2.28 3.19
CA ARG A 17 8.60 -2.86 4.54
C ARG A 17 8.56 -1.80 5.65
N ALA A 18 9.22 -0.65 5.46
CA ALA A 18 9.15 0.45 6.41
C ALA A 18 7.71 0.97 6.55
N CYS A 19 7.00 1.19 5.44
CA CYS A 19 5.59 1.60 5.46
C CYS A 19 4.69 0.59 6.19
N ILE A 20 4.96 -0.72 6.03
CA ILE A 20 4.25 -1.76 6.78
C ILE A 20 4.56 -1.69 8.28
N GLN A 21 5.83 -1.53 8.66
CA GLN A 21 6.25 -1.44 10.06
C GLN A 21 5.65 -0.22 10.77
N HIS A 22 5.48 0.90 10.06
CA HIS A 22 4.80 2.09 10.57
C HIS A 22 3.26 1.97 10.59
N GLY A 23 2.69 0.87 10.09
CA GLY A 23 1.25 0.67 10.02
C GLY A 23 0.56 1.52 8.93
N TRP A 24 1.31 2.14 8.03
CA TRP A 24 0.77 2.95 6.93
C TRP A 24 0.30 2.11 5.75
N ALA A 25 0.86 0.92 5.60
CA ALA A 25 0.47 -0.05 4.59
C ALA A 25 0.30 -1.44 5.20
N GLU A 26 -0.53 -2.26 4.57
CA GLU A 26 -0.70 -3.67 4.91
C GLU A 26 -0.65 -4.54 3.65
N PRO A 27 -0.14 -5.79 3.73
CA PRO A 27 -0.20 -6.71 2.61
C PRO A 27 -1.65 -6.95 2.15
N TRP A 28 -1.91 -6.93 0.85
CA TRP A 28 -3.26 -7.07 0.30
C TRP A 28 -3.86 -8.46 0.60
N SER A 29 -3.04 -9.51 0.57
CA SER A 29 -3.38 -10.89 0.94
C SER A 29 -2.15 -11.80 0.81
N LYS A 30 -2.04 -12.87 1.59
CA LYS A 30 -1.04 -13.92 1.36
C LYS A 30 -1.44 -14.74 0.13
N ASN A 31 -0.65 -14.66 -0.94
CA ASN A 31 -0.74 -15.61 -2.05
C ASN A 31 0.14 -16.84 -1.72
N PRO A 32 -0.43 -18.06 -1.59
CA PRO A 32 0.35 -19.27 -1.29
C PRO A 32 1.41 -19.59 -2.35
N ILE A 33 1.18 -19.20 -3.60
CA ILE A 33 2.09 -19.43 -4.73
C ILE A 33 3.27 -18.44 -4.69
N HIS A 34 3.05 -17.27 -4.09
CA HIS A 34 4.03 -16.19 -4.05
C HIS A 34 4.06 -15.53 -2.66
N PRO A 35 4.68 -16.20 -1.68
CA PRO A 35 4.70 -15.75 -0.29
C PRO A 35 5.50 -14.44 -0.11
N ASP A 36 6.45 -14.17 -1.01
CA ASP A 36 7.33 -13.01 -0.92
C ASP A 36 6.79 -11.75 -1.63
N TRP A 37 5.57 -11.80 -2.15
CA TRP A 37 4.98 -10.64 -2.81
C TRP A 37 4.62 -9.56 -1.80
N LEU A 38 5.23 -8.39 -1.98
CA LEU A 38 4.95 -7.18 -1.20
C LEU A 38 3.93 -6.30 -1.91
N VAL A 39 2.85 -6.91 -2.42
CA VAL A 39 1.71 -6.13 -2.90
C VAL A 39 0.94 -5.66 -1.68
N CYS A 40 0.88 -4.35 -1.49
CA CYS A 40 0.32 -3.72 -0.30
C CYS A 40 -0.78 -2.74 -0.66
N ARG A 41 -1.66 -2.48 0.30
CA ARG A 41 -2.60 -1.36 0.26
C ARG A 41 -2.31 -0.41 1.40
N LEU A 42 -2.63 0.87 1.20
CA LEU A 42 -2.61 1.85 2.30
C LEU A 42 -3.71 1.54 3.32
N THR A 43 -3.37 1.67 4.59
CA THR A 43 -4.30 1.65 5.72
C THR A 43 -4.96 3.04 5.86
N ASP A 44 -5.93 3.15 6.76
CA ASP A 44 -6.50 4.45 7.12
C ASP A 44 -5.42 5.43 7.63
N GLU A 45 -4.46 4.96 8.43
CA GLU A 45 -3.34 5.79 8.89
C GLU A 45 -2.44 6.21 7.74
N GLY A 46 -2.17 5.31 6.80
CA GLY A 46 -1.42 5.65 5.59
C GLY A 46 -2.06 6.78 4.80
N TYR A 47 -3.39 6.77 4.65
CA TYR A 47 -4.11 7.88 4.04
C TYR A 47 -3.99 9.17 4.85
N ARG A 48 -4.12 9.10 6.18
CA ARG A 48 -4.01 10.30 7.03
C ARG A 48 -2.65 10.96 6.95
N VAL A 49 -1.56 10.19 6.88
CA VAL A 49 -0.19 10.73 6.70
C VAL A 49 -0.05 11.48 5.36
N LEU A 50 -0.79 11.06 4.33
CA LEU A 50 -0.85 11.76 3.05
C LEU A 50 -1.83 12.94 3.04
N GLY A 51 -2.47 13.27 4.17
CA GLY A 51 -3.50 14.31 4.27
C GLY A 51 -4.84 13.92 3.65
N ILE A 52 -5.04 12.63 3.34
CA ILE A 52 -6.27 12.10 2.75
C ILE A 52 -7.18 11.59 3.87
N ASP A 53 -8.43 12.07 3.89
CA ASP A 53 -9.46 11.55 4.80
C ASP A 53 -9.98 10.18 4.28
N PRO A 54 -9.72 9.07 4.99
CA PRO A 54 -10.16 7.75 4.55
C PRO A 54 -11.69 7.58 4.56
N ALA A 55 -12.42 8.42 5.29
CA ALA A 55 -13.89 8.42 5.25
C ALA A 55 -14.42 8.98 3.92
N LYS A 56 -13.71 9.96 3.31
CA LYS A 56 -14.05 10.46 1.98
C LYS A 56 -13.76 9.42 0.90
N ARG A 57 -12.63 8.70 1.00
CA ARG A 57 -12.28 7.62 0.06
C ARG A 57 -13.32 6.50 0.04
N ARG A 58 -13.79 6.05 1.21
CA ARG A 58 -14.82 5.00 1.32
C ARG A 58 -16.18 5.38 0.73
N ARG A 59 -16.46 6.68 0.62
CA ARG A 59 -17.69 7.21 0.02
C ARG A 59 -17.58 7.39 -1.49
N MET A 60 -16.39 7.24 -2.08
CA MET A 60 -16.24 7.25 -3.53
C MET A 60 -16.86 5.97 -4.11
N PRO A 61 -17.72 6.08 -5.13
CA PRO A 61 -18.22 4.90 -5.83
C PRO A 61 -17.03 4.15 -6.41
N LYS A 62 -17.03 2.83 -6.24
CA LYS A 62 -16.03 1.95 -6.84
C LYS A 62 -16.22 2.02 -8.37
N PRO A 63 -15.15 2.27 -9.16
CA PRO A 63 -15.25 2.23 -10.61
C PRO A 63 -15.65 0.84 -11.11
#